data_AF-A0A439V2X5-F1
#
_entry.id   AF-A0A439V2X5-F1
#
_cell.length_a   1.000
_cell.length_b   1.000
_cell.length_c   1.000
_cell.angle_alpha   90.00
_cell.angle_beta   90.00
_cell.angle_gamma   90.00
#
_symmetry.space_group_name_H-M   'P 1'
#
loop_
_entity.id
_entity.type
_entity.pdbx_description
1 polymer ?
#
loop_
_entity_poly.entity_id
_entity_poly.type
_entity_poly.pdbx_seq_one_letter_code
_entity_poly.pdbx_strand_id
1 'polypeptide(L)' 'MKEPRRDWISLPKPWIELRQELRDRIIEEAGEIRTWDGGRLLRVDGRWEVLMSGDRYDADVIRNALRKAN' A
#
# COMPACT_ATOMS: atom_id res chain seq x y z
N MET A 1 0.73 20.48 -10.67
CA MET A 1 1.93 19.69 -10.30
C MET A 1 1.62 18.25 -10.63
N LYS A 2 2.43 17.57 -11.46
CA LYS A 2 2.29 16.12 -11.67
C LYS A 2 3.23 15.45 -10.69
N GLU A 3 2.70 14.79 -9.66
CA GLU A 3 3.51 13.92 -8.80
C GLU A 3 4.23 12.88 -9.70
N PRO A 4 5.50 12.55 -9.41
CA PRO A 4 6.21 11.53 -10.16
C PRO A 4 5.39 10.25 -10.09
N ARG A 5 5.17 9.60 -11.24
CA ARG A 5 4.57 8.26 -11.30
C ARG A 5 5.48 7.30 -10.55
N ARG A 6 5.29 7.18 -9.24
CA ARG A 6 5.92 6.15 -8.44
C ARG A 6 5.35 4.81 -8.90
N ASP A 7 6.20 3.79 -8.96
CA ASP A 7 5.82 2.48 -9.48
C ASP A 7 4.72 1.85 -8.61
N TRP A 8 3.82 1.10 -9.25
CA TRP A 8 2.80 0.33 -8.56
C TRP A 8 3.36 -1.04 -8.19
N ILE A 9 3.06 -1.51 -6.97
CA ILE A 9 3.50 -2.81 -6.47
C ILE A 9 2.27 -3.69 -6.19
N SER A 10 2.30 -4.94 -6.65
CA SER A 10 1.29 -5.95 -6.30
C SER A 10 1.79 -6.84 -5.18
N LEU A 11 1.00 -6.99 -4.12
CA LEU A 11 1.33 -7.87 -3.01
C LEU A 11 1.04 -9.32 -3.40
N PRO A 12 1.99 -10.25 -3.21
CA PRO A 12 1.77 -11.66 -3.52
C PRO A 12 0.95 -12.40 -2.45
N LYS A 13 0.73 -11.77 -1.29
CA LYS A 13 0.04 -12.31 -0.11
C LYS A 13 -0.43 -11.15 0.80
N PRO A 14 -1.23 -11.43 1.84
CA PRO A 14 -1.71 -10.40 2.77
C PRO A 14 -0.58 -9.59 3.41
N TRP A 15 -0.82 -8.30 3.68
CA TRP A 15 0.17 -7.39 4.27
C TRP A 15 0.81 -7.95 5.55
N ILE A 16 0.02 -8.57 6.41
CA ILE A 16 0.44 -9.10 7.71
C ILE A 16 1.41 -10.30 7.60
N GLU A 17 1.47 -10.95 6.43
CA GLU A 17 2.35 -12.08 6.16
C GLU A 17 3.63 -11.70 5.41
N LEU A 18 3.78 -10.42 5.05
CA LEU A 18 5.01 -9.89 4.48
C LEU A 18 6.10 -9.77 5.54
N ARG A 19 7.34 -10.03 5.13
CA ARG A 19 8.53 -9.75 5.96
C ARG A 19 8.70 -8.25 6.09
N GLN A 20 9.25 -7.81 7.21
CA GLN A 20 9.47 -6.39 7.50
C GLN A 20 10.29 -5.70 6.41
N GLU A 21 11.39 -6.33 5.96
CA GLU A 21 12.26 -5.82 4.88
C GLU A 21 11.49 -5.49 3.59
N LEU A 22 10.51 -6.34 3.22
CA LEU A 22 9.68 -6.11 2.04
C LEU A 22 8.68 -4.99 2.27
N ARG A 23 8.11 -4.89 3.49
CA ARG A 23 7.21 -3.79 3.85
C ARG A 23 7.94 -2.45 3.78
N ASP A 24 9.15 -2.37 4.33
CA ASP A 24 9.96 -1.14 4.34
C ASP A 24 10.27 -0.69 2.91
N ARG A 25 10.69 -1.62 2.06
CA ARG A 25 10.91 -1.35 0.64
C ARG A 25 9.65 -0.82 -0.07
N ILE A 26 8.48 -1.43 0.19
CA ILE A 26 7.20 -0.98 -0.39
C ILE A 26 6.88 0.44 0.08
N ILE A 27 7.11 0.75 1.36
CA ILE A 27 6.82 2.07 1.94
C ILE A 27 7.68 3.17 1.30
N GLU A 28 8.93 2.86 1.00
CA GLU A 28 9.89 3.77 0.37
C GLU A 28 9.61 3.96 -1.12
N GLU A 29 9.44 2.86 -1.86
CA GLU A 29 9.41 2.86 -3.32
C GLU A 29 8.00 3.07 -3.91
N ALA A 30 6.94 2.59 -3.25
CA ALA A 30 5.63 2.49 -3.89
C ALA A 30 4.90 3.84 -4.01
N GLY A 31 4.24 3.98 -5.16
CA GLY A 31 3.22 4.99 -5.43
C GLY A 31 1.81 4.47 -5.30
N GLU A 32 1.63 3.22 -5.68
CA GLU A 32 0.37 2.49 -5.61
C GLU A 32 0.67 1.10 -5.06
N ILE A 33 -0.20 0.62 -4.16
CA ILE A 33 -0.14 -0.75 -3.64
C ILE A 33 -1.41 -1.45 -4.08
N ARG A 34 -1.27 -2.55 -4.83
CA ARG A 34 -2.36 -3.47 -5.16
C ARG A 34 -2.26 -4.64 -4.20
N THR A 35 -3.28 -4.84 -3.40
CA THR A 35 -3.31 -5.89 -2.40
C THR A 35 -3.63 -7.24 -3.05
N TRP A 36 -3.28 -8.32 -2.34
CA TRP A 36 -3.51 -9.67 -2.83
C TRP A 36 -4.99 -10.00 -3.02
N ASP A 37 -5.87 -9.38 -2.22
CA ASP A 37 -7.34 -9.53 -2.27
C ASP A 37 -8.02 -8.53 -3.23
N GLY A 38 -7.28 -7.94 -4.17
CA GLY A 38 -7.82 -7.05 -5.20
C GLY A 38 -8.06 -5.60 -4.77
N GLY A 39 -7.72 -5.25 -3.53
CA GLY A 39 -7.71 -3.88 -3.03
C GLY A 39 -6.58 -3.03 -3.63
N ARG A 40 -6.71 -1.71 -3.50
CA ARG A 40 -5.81 -0.72 -4.08
C ARG A 40 -5.65 0.49 -3.16
N LEU A 41 -4.41 0.89 -2.94
CA LEU A 41 -4.05 2.15 -2.30
C LEU A 41 -3.21 3.00 -3.24
N LEU A 42 -3.41 4.32 -3.17
CA LEU A 42 -2.59 5.29 -3.88
C LEU A 42 -1.98 6.28 -2.88
N ARG A 43 -0.72 6.64 -3.10
CA ARG A 43 -0.06 7.69 -2.33
C ARG A 43 -0.32 9.04 -2.99
N VAL A 44 -1.04 9.91 -2.28
CA VAL A 44 -1.44 11.26 -2.72
C VAL A 44 -0.95 12.26 -1.69
N ASP A 45 -0.16 13.25 -2.11
CA ASP A 45 0.41 14.28 -1.23
C ASP A 45 1.13 13.66 0.00
N GLY A 46 1.83 12.54 -0.23
CA GLY A 46 2.57 11.81 0.79
C GLY A 46 1.72 10.93 1.72
N ARG A 47 0.38 10.94 1.59
CA ARG A 47 -0.56 10.13 2.39
C ARG A 47 -1.10 8.94 1.58
N TRP A 48 -1.38 7.84 2.27
CA TRP A 48 -1.97 6.66 1.65
C TRP A 48 -3.49 6.70 1.73
N GLU A 49 -4.13 6.70 0.56
CA GLU A 49 -5.58 6.66 0.41
C GLU A 49 -6.02 5.32 -0.18
N VAL A 50 -7.06 4.73 0.40
CA VAL A 50 -7.65 3.49 -0.12
C VAL A 50 -8.61 3.85 -1.25
N LEU A 51 -8.32 3.36 -2.46
CA LEU A 51 -9.22 3.47 -3.61
C LEU A 51 -10.22 2.32 -3.64
N MET A 52 -9.81 1.14 -3.16
CA MET A 52 -10.61 -0.08 -3.13
C MET A 52 -10.12 -0.97 -1.98
N SER A 53 -11.02 -1.45 -1.12
CA SER A 53 -10.64 -2.24 0.05
C SER A 53 -10.18 -3.67 -0.27
N GLY A 54 -10.67 -4.25 -1.37
CA GLY A 54 -10.49 -5.68 -1.67
C GLY A 54 -11.44 -6.56 -0.85
N ASP A 55 -11.47 -7.85 -1.16
CA ASP A 55 -12.43 -8.81 -0.57
C ASP A 55 -12.17 -9.11 0.91
N ARG A 56 -10.95 -8.86 1.39
CA ARG A 56 -10.52 -9.12 2.77
C ARG A 56 -10.07 -7.85 3.50
N TYR A 57 -10.33 -6.68 2.95
CA TYR A 57 -9.99 -5.38 3.52
C TYR A 57 -8.48 -5.20 3.79
N ASP A 58 -7.62 -5.91 3.03
CA ASP A 58 -6.17 -5.82 3.24
C ASP A 58 -5.67 -4.39 2.97
N ALA A 59 -6.35 -3.64 2.08
CA ALA A 59 -6.00 -2.25 1.81
C ALA A 59 -6.24 -1.33 3.03
N ASP A 60 -7.31 -1.55 3.78
CA ASP A 60 -7.58 -0.79 5.01
C ASP A 60 -6.57 -1.13 6.11
N VAL A 61 -6.18 -2.40 6.21
CA VAL A 61 -5.13 -2.86 7.12
C VAL A 61 -3.82 -2.15 6.82
N ILE A 62 -3.42 -2.09 5.55
CA ILE A 62 -2.20 -1.40 5.11
C ILE A 62 -2.29 0.09 5.46
N ARG A 63 -3.37 0.78 5.07
CA ARG A 63 -3.55 2.21 5.38
C ARG A 63 -3.40 2.48 6.88
N ASN A 64 -4.00 1.65 7.73
CA ASN A 64 -3.90 1.79 9.18
C ASN A 64 -2.49 1.53 9.71
N ALA A 65 -1.77 0.54 9.16
CA ALA A 65 -0.39 0.27 9.52
C ALA A 65 0.52 1.46 9.16
N LEU A 66 0.35 2.00 7.96
CA LEU A 66 1.18 3.11 7.45
C LEU A 66 0.88 4.45 8.15
N ARG A 67 -0.35 4.65 8.64
CA ARG A 67 -0.67 5.81 9.50
C ARG A 67 -0.03 5.73 10.88
N LYS A 68 0.13 4.54 11.45
CA LYS A 68 0.75 4.36 12.78
C LYS A 68 2.28 4.48 12.76
N ALA A 69 2.89 4.29 11.59
CA ALA A 69 4.34 4.37 11.42
C ALA A 69 4.87 5.80 11.23
N ASN A 70 3.99 6.80 11.05
CA ASN A 70 4.32 8.22 10.89
C ASN A 70 4.10 9.02 12.18
#